data_AF-A0A920BEC4-F1
#
_entry.id   AF-A0A920BEC4-F1
#
_cell.length_a   1.000
_cell.length_b   1.000
_cell.length_c   1.000
_cell.angle_alpha   90.00
_cell.angle_beta   90.00
_cell.angle_gamma   90.00
#
_symmetry.space_group_name_H-M   'P 1'
#
loop_
_entity.id
_entity.type
_entity.pdbx_description
1 polymer ?
#
loop_
_entity_poly.entity_id
_entity_poly.type
_entity_poly.pdbx_seq_one_letter_code
_entity_poly.pdbx_strand_id
1 'polypeptide(L)'
;MDGFSPNEGVIVVAATNRPDVLDPALLRPGRFDRHVVVPTPDINGREKILASHAENVELSKDIDLRSIARGTPGFTGADLANLVNEAALWAARNNKKEVESQDFEYAKDKVLMGSERRTLLITEEEKKTTAYHEAGHALVAATIEEVDPVHKVTIIPRGRALGVTQLLPEEDRHSYNEKTLLGQIAMIMGGRAAEDLIFSRFTTGASDDLKKATDIARKMVCQWGMSNEMGPVSYTENPGQVFLGRDLQRHKGFSNESTKMIDKEVRRILGEAYQRAKQILTDNKEALEKVTLKLLEQETIDGETVLQCLNKPVPEPVK
;
A
#
# COMPACT_ATOMS: atom_id res chain seq x y z
N MET A 1 15.53 5.54 -39.98
CA MET A 1 14.07 5.40 -40.22
C MET A 1 13.71 6.16 -41.48
N ASP A 2 13.86 7.49 -41.52
CA ASP A 2 13.91 8.25 -42.77
C ASP A 2 15.19 7.91 -43.55
N GLY A 3 15.09 7.02 -44.53
CA GLY A 3 16.23 6.49 -45.29
C GLY A 3 16.12 5.00 -45.60
N PHE A 4 15.20 4.28 -44.94
CA PHE A 4 14.80 2.93 -45.39
C PHE A 4 13.84 3.04 -46.57
N SER A 5 14.09 2.27 -47.62
CA SER A 5 13.13 2.13 -48.70
C SER A 5 11.92 1.32 -48.19
N PRO A 6 10.67 1.69 -48.49
CA PRO A 6 9.45 1.08 -47.92
C PRO A 6 9.25 -0.43 -48.22
N ASN A 7 10.19 -1.08 -48.93
CA ASN A 7 10.13 -2.49 -49.33
C ASN A 7 11.01 -3.44 -48.49
N GLU A 8 11.67 -2.97 -47.43
CA GLU A 8 12.33 -3.86 -46.48
C GLU A 8 11.34 -4.16 -45.35
N GLY A 9 10.88 -5.42 -45.24
CA GLY A 9 9.93 -5.91 -44.23
C GLY A 9 10.48 -5.89 -42.79
N VAL A 10 11.11 -4.79 -42.38
CA VAL A 10 11.76 -4.58 -41.09
C VAL A 10 10.81 -3.81 -40.19
N ILE A 11 10.48 -4.39 -39.04
CA ILE A 11 9.69 -3.74 -37.99
C ILE A 11 10.65 -3.40 -36.85
N VAL A 12 10.69 -2.12 -36.47
CA VAL A 12 11.50 -1.64 -35.33
C VAL A 12 10.59 -1.46 -34.11
N VAL A 13 10.91 -2.15 -33.02
CA VAL A 13 10.20 -2.05 -31.74
C VAL A 13 11.16 -1.53 -30.67
N ALA A 14 10.69 -0.60 -29.84
CA ALA A 14 11.43 -0.07 -28.69
C ALA A 14 10.51 0.03 -27.47
N ALA A 15 11.09 -0.02 -26.27
CA ALA A 15 10.39 0.15 -25.00
C ALA A 15 11.06 1.23 -24.15
N THR A 16 10.27 2.08 -23.50
CA THR A 16 10.75 3.08 -22.54
C THR A 16 9.75 3.24 -21.40
N ASN A 17 10.24 3.47 -20.19
CA ASN A 17 9.43 3.88 -19.04
C ASN A 17 9.32 5.42 -18.91
N ARG A 18 10.05 6.17 -19.76
CA ARG A 18 10.08 7.62 -19.77
C ARG A 18 9.85 8.16 -21.19
N PRO A 19 8.61 8.13 -21.71
CA PRO A 19 8.31 8.72 -23.01
C PRO A 19 8.48 10.25 -22.99
N ASP A 20 8.39 10.88 -21.82
CA ASP A 20 8.53 12.32 -21.59
C ASP A 20 9.92 12.89 -21.92
N VAL A 21 10.98 12.07 -21.83
CA VAL A 21 12.36 12.50 -22.11
C VAL A 21 12.82 12.19 -23.52
N LEU A 22 11.99 11.49 -24.31
CA LEU A 22 12.35 11.18 -25.68
C LEU A 22 12.37 12.46 -26.52
N ASP A 23 13.34 12.54 -27.44
CA ASP A 23 13.37 13.59 -28.43
C ASP A 23 12.05 13.54 -29.25
N PRO A 24 11.25 14.63 -29.28
CA PRO A 24 10.02 14.68 -30.06
C PRO A 24 10.21 14.35 -31.54
N ALA A 25 11.43 14.49 -32.07
CA ALA A 25 11.76 14.08 -33.42
C ALA A 25 11.62 12.57 -33.64
N LEU A 26 11.85 11.73 -32.63
CA LEU A 26 11.70 10.27 -32.73
C LEU A 26 10.23 9.83 -32.83
N LEU A 27 9.31 10.64 -32.30
CA LEU A 27 7.88 10.35 -32.23
C LEU A 27 7.10 10.86 -33.46
N ARG A 28 7.80 11.37 -34.48
CA ARG A 28 7.19 11.88 -35.71
C ARG A 28 6.75 10.73 -36.63
N PRO A 29 5.70 10.93 -37.46
CA PRO A 29 5.28 9.98 -38.48
C PRO A 29 6.44 9.45 -39.33
N GLY A 30 6.46 8.14 -39.63
CA GLY A 30 7.56 7.47 -40.33
C GLY A 30 8.73 7.04 -39.44
N ARG A 31 8.63 7.26 -38.12
CA ARG A 31 9.60 6.82 -37.12
C ARG A 31 8.94 5.91 -36.08
N PHE A 32 8.97 6.28 -34.80
CA PHE A 32 8.13 5.65 -33.78
C PHE A 32 6.77 6.35 -33.76
N ASP A 33 5.93 6.06 -34.75
CA ASP A 33 4.63 6.70 -34.92
C ASP A 33 3.47 5.91 -34.27
N ARG A 34 3.73 4.66 -33.88
CA ARG A 34 2.81 3.81 -33.12
C ARG A 34 3.27 3.68 -31.68
N HIS A 35 2.41 4.08 -30.76
CA HIS A 35 2.59 3.89 -29.33
C HIS A 35 1.63 2.83 -28.82
N VAL A 36 2.18 1.78 -28.22
CA VAL A 36 1.41 0.78 -27.47
C VAL A 36 1.76 0.95 -26.01
N VAL A 37 0.80 1.44 -25.22
CA VAL A 37 0.97 1.55 -23.78
C VAL A 37 0.70 0.18 -23.17
N VAL A 38 1.69 -0.35 -22.45
CA VAL A 38 1.53 -1.57 -21.65
C VAL A 38 1.37 -1.15 -20.20
N PRO A 39 0.12 -1.08 -19.67
CA PRO A 39 -0.10 -0.72 -18.28
C PRO A 39 0.33 -1.86 -17.34
N THR A 40 0.43 -1.55 -16.05
CA THR A 40 0.49 -2.59 -15.02
C THR A 40 -0.75 -3.48 -15.08
N PRO A 41 -0.62 -4.80 -14.86
CA PRO A 41 -1.73 -5.73 -14.94
C PRO A 41 -2.80 -5.47 -13.86
N ASP A 42 -4.07 -5.65 -14.25
CA ASP A 42 -5.22 -5.73 -13.34
C ASP A 42 -5.25 -7.08 -12.59
N ILE A 43 -6.16 -7.28 -11.63
CA ILE A 43 -6.26 -8.54 -10.87
C ILE A 43 -6.27 -9.78 -11.79
N ASN A 44 -7.07 -9.76 -12.86
CA ASN A 44 -7.17 -10.89 -13.79
C ASN A 44 -5.85 -11.11 -14.56
N GLY A 45 -5.18 -10.03 -14.96
CA GLY A 45 -3.85 -10.08 -15.57
C GLY A 45 -2.82 -10.63 -14.60
N ARG A 46 -2.84 -10.20 -13.33
CA ARG A 46 -1.94 -10.70 -12.28
C ARG A 46 -2.14 -12.20 -12.03
N GLU A 47 -3.39 -12.66 -11.93
CA GLU A 47 -3.73 -14.07 -11.79
C GLU A 47 -3.18 -14.92 -12.95
N LYS A 48 -3.35 -14.46 -14.20
CA LYS A 48 -2.83 -15.17 -15.38
C LYS A 48 -1.30 -15.18 -15.44
N ILE A 49 -0.66 -14.08 -15.07
CA ILE A 49 0.81 -13.99 -15.01
C ILE A 49 1.34 -14.93 -13.92
N LEU A 50 0.71 -14.95 -12.74
CA LEU A 50 1.04 -15.88 -11.66
C LEU A 50 0.90 -17.33 -12.12
N ALA A 51 -0.22 -17.67 -12.77
CA ALA A 51 -0.46 -19.00 -13.30
C ALA A 51 0.65 -19.42 -14.30
N SER A 52 1.00 -18.54 -15.25
CA SER A 52 2.06 -18.81 -16.22
C SER A 52 3.43 -19.02 -15.58
N HIS A 53 3.80 -18.20 -14.58
CA HIS A 53 5.06 -18.37 -13.87
C HIS A 53 5.07 -19.56 -12.91
N ALA A 54 3.90 -20.02 -12.48
CA ALA A 54 3.74 -21.19 -11.62
C ALA A 54 3.67 -22.52 -12.38
N GLU A 55 3.60 -22.53 -13.72
CA GLU A 55 3.49 -23.77 -14.53
C GLU A 55 4.58 -24.81 -14.23
N ASN A 56 5.80 -24.34 -13.89
CA ASN A 56 6.95 -25.21 -13.60
C ASN A 56 7.21 -25.39 -12.10
N VAL A 57 6.26 -25.01 -11.24
CA VAL A 57 6.38 -25.09 -9.78
C VAL A 57 5.31 -26.05 -9.27
N GLU A 58 5.70 -27.03 -8.44
CA GLU A 58 4.75 -27.92 -7.78
C GLU A 58 3.96 -27.13 -6.74
N LEU A 59 2.72 -26.77 -7.05
CA LEU A 59 1.81 -26.06 -6.15
C LEU A 59 0.91 -27.04 -5.39
N SER A 60 0.67 -26.76 -4.11
CA SER A 60 -0.38 -27.42 -3.34
C SER A 60 -1.76 -27.11 -3.92
N LYS A 61 -2.68 -28.06 -3.79
CA LYS A 61 -4.05 -27.98 -4.34
C LYS A 61 -4.89 -26.84 -3.76
N ASP A 62 -4.54 -26.38 -2.57
CA ASP A 62 -5.31 -25.38 -1.82
C ASP A 62 -4.87 -23.94 -2.12
N ILE A 63 -3.98 -23.73 -3.10
CA ILE A 63 -3.52 -22.39 -3.48
C ILE A 63 -4.58 -21.69 -4.32
N ASP A 64 -5.04 -20.54 -3.82
CA ASP A 64 -5.82 -19.57 -4.57
C ASP A 64 -4.92 -18.45 -5.12
N LEU A 65 -4.54 -18.59 -6.40
CA LEU A 65 -3.76 -17.56 -7.12
C LEU A 65 -4.51 -16.23 -7.25
N ARG A 66 -5.84 -16.23 -7.22
CA ARG A 66 -6.64 -15.02 -7.27
C ARG A 66 -6.56 -14.26 -5.96
N SER A 67 -6.52 -14.94 -4.82
CA SER A 67 -6.22 -14.32 -3.52
C SER A 67 -4.84 -13.66 -3.53
N ILE A 68 -3.82 -14.34 -4.06
CA ILE A 68 -2.46 -13.77 -4.18
C ILE A 68 -2.44 -12.55 -5.12
N ALA A 69 -3.19 -12.60 -6.23
CA ALA A 69 -3.34 -11.47 -7.15
C ALA A 69 -3.99 -10.24 -6.49
N ARG A 70 -4.98 -10.44 -5.60
CA ARG A 70 -5.58 -9.36 -4.80
C ARG A 70 -4.58 -8.75 -3.83
N GLY A 71 -3.71 -9.56 -3.23
CA GLY A 71 -2.66 -9.11 -2.31
C GLY A 71 -1.45 -8.43 -2.96
N THR A 72 -1.42 -8.29 -4.29
CA THR A 72 -0.29 -7.75 -5.06
C THR A 72 -0.68 -6.54 -5.95
N PRO A 73 -1.45 -5.56 -5.46
CA PRO A 73 -1.86 -4.42 -6.27
C PRO A 73 -0.64 -3.62 -6.74
N GLY A 74 -0.66 -3.23 -8.01
CA GLY A 74 0.43 -2.46 -8.64
C GLY A 74 1.67 -3.26 -9.01
N PHE A 75 1.71 -4.58 -8.76
CA PHE A 75 2.83 -5.42 -9.17
C PHE A 75 2.93 -5.49 -10.70
N THR A 76 4.16 -5.40 -11.21
CA THR A 76 4.47 -5.66 -12.61
C THR A 76 4.58 -7.16 -12.87
N GLY A 77 4.61 -7.57 -14.14
CA GLY A 77 4.85 -8.98 -14.48
C GLY A 77 6.17 -9.52 -13.93
N ALA A 78 7.21 -8.67 -13.85
CA ALA A 78 8.49 -9.04 -13.26
C ALA A 78 8.40 -9.24 -11.73
N ASP A 79 7.62 -8.41 -11.04
CA ASP A 79 7.42 -8.55 -9.59
C ASP A 79 6.67 -9.85 -9.26
N LEU A 80 5.67 -10.21 -10.07
CA LEU A 80 4.92 -11.47 -9.92
C LEU A 80 5.79 -12.70 -10.23
N ALA A 81 6.64 -12.63 -11.26
CA ALA A 81 7.61 -13.68 -11.55
C ALA A 81 8.57 -13.88 -10.37
N ASN A 82 9.06 -12.79 -9.80
CA ASN A 82 9.94 -12.84 -8.63
C ASN A 82 9.21 -13.37 -7.39
N LEU A 83 7.92 -13.03 -7.21
CA LEU A 83 7.10 -13.55 -6.11
C LEU A 83 7.00 -15.08 -6.16
N VAL A 84 6.68 -15.66 -7.33
CA VAL A 84 6.61 -17.13 -7.49
C VAL A 84 7.96 -17.77 -7.20
N ASN A 85 9.04 -17.18 -7.71
CA ASN A 85 10.39 -17.70 -7.48
C ASN A 85 10.78 -17.67 -5.99
N GLU A 86 10.47 -16.58 -5.27
CA GLU A 86 10.72 -16.47 -3.83
C GLU A 86 9.89 -17.45 -3.00
N ALA A 87 8.64 -17.71 -3.41
CA ALA A 87 7.80 -18.73 -2.77
C ALA A 87 8.40 -20.13 -2.96
N ALA A 88 8.83 -20.47 -4.18
CA ALA A 88 9.48 -21.74 -4.47
C ALA A 88 10.80 -21.92 -3.72
N LEU A 89 11.64 -20.87 -3.66
CA LEU A 89 12.89 -20.89 -2.90
C LEU A 89 12.64 -21.06 -1.40
N TRP A 90 11.59 -20.45 -0.86
CA TRP A 90 11.23 -20.59 0.55
C TRP A 90 10.72 -22.00 0.87
N ALA A 91 9.86 -22.56 0.03
CA ALA A 91 9.41 -23.94 0.15
C ALA A 91 10.58 -24.93 0.11
N ALA A 92 11.49 -24.76 -0.85
CA ALA A 92 12.70 -25.59 -0.99
C ALA A 92 13.62 -25.48 0.24
N ARG A 93 13.83 -24.28 0.79
CA ARG A 93 14.61 -24.07 2.02
C ARG A 93 14.03 -24.80 3.23
N ASN A 94 12.71 -24.95 3.27
CA ASN A 94 12.01 -25.68 4.32
C ASN A 94 11.84 -27.18 3.99
N ASN A 95 12.51 -27.69 2.95
CA ASN A 95 12.42 -29.06 2.47
C ASN A 95 10.97 -29.51 2.16
N LYS A 96 10.11 -28.58 1.73
CA LYS A 96 8.77 -28.90 1.24
C LYS A 96 8.86 -29.43 -0.20
N LYS A 97 7.95 -30.34 -0.55
CA LYS A 97 7.83 -30.88 -1.92
C LYS A 97 6.99 -29.96 -2.80
N GLU A 98 5.90 -29.44 -2.23
CA GLU A 98 4.99 -28.53 -2.88
C GLU A 98 5.10 -27.14 -2.23
N VAL A 99 4.87 -26.10 -3.01
CA VAL A 99 4.72 -24.72 -2.53
C VAL A 99 3.31 -24.56 -1.97
N GLU A 100 3.19 -23.99 -0.78
CA GLU A 100 1.93 -23.78 -0.08
C GLU A 100 1.58 -22.27 -0.01
N SER A 101 0.33 -21.96 0.36
CA SER A 101 -0.13 -20.58 0.53
C SER A 101 0.75 -19.75 1.49
N GLN A 102 1.25 -20.37 2.57
CA GLN A 102 2.15 -19.73 3.51
C GLN A 102 3.50 -19.30 2.88
N ASP A 103 3.97 -20.03 1.88
CA ASP A 103 5.22 -19.71 1.20
C ASP A 103 5.04 -18.48 0.28
N PHE A 104 3.88 -18.35 -0.35
CA PHE A 104 3.48 -17.14 -1.08
C PHE A 104 3.30 -15.94 -0.16
N GLU A 105 2.69 -16.11 1.01
CA GLU A 105 2.58 -15.05 2.03
C GLU A 105 3.96 -14.56 2.48
N TYR A 106 4.89 -15.49 2.76
CA TYR A 106 6.27 -15.14 3.09
C TYR A 106 6.97 -14.39 1.95
N ALA A 107 6.83 -14.90 0.71
CA ALA A 107 7.43 -14.29 -0.47
C ALA A 107 6.89 -12.88 -0.72
N LYS A 108 5.58 -12.69 -0.57
CA LYS A 108 4.90 -11.40 -0.70
C LYS A 108 5.45 -10.41 0.32
N ASP A 109 5.54 -10.82 1.58
CA ASP A 109 6.10 -9.98 2.64
C ASP A 109 7.56 -9.61 2.35
N LYS A 110 8.36 -10.55 1.84
CA LYS A 110 9.76 -10.32 1.47
C LYS A 110 9.90 -9.35 0.30
N VAL A 111 9.07 -9.48 -0.74
CA VAL A 111 9.11 -8.61 -1.92
C VAL A 111 8.65 -7.19 -1.57
N LEU A 112 7.60 -7.05 -0.75
CA LEU A 112 7.05 -5.75 -0.35
C LEU A 112 7.92 -5.01 0.65
N MET A 113 8.41 -5.70 1.68
CA MET A 113 9.00 -5.08 2.88
C MET A 113 10.48 -5.42 3.05
N GLY A 114 11.01 -6.38 2.30
CA GLY A 114 12.34 -6.93 2.48
C GLY A 114 12.38 -8.11 3.47
N SER A 115 13.59 -8.64 3.67
CA SER A 115 13.81 -9.81 4.51
C SER A 115 13.47 -9.56 5.99
N GLU A 116 13.04 -10.63 6.65
CA GLU A 116 12.81 -10.68 8.09
C GLU A 116 14.09 -10.44 8.90
N ARG A 117 14.00 -9.65 9.97
CA ARG A 117 15.14 -9.26 10.80
C ARG A 117 15.18 -10.05 12.11
N ARG A 118 15.39 -11.37 12.03
CA ARG A 118 15.44 -12.29 13.18
C ARG A 118 16.48 -11.94 14.25
N THR A 119 17.55 -11.25 13.87
CA THR A 119 18.64 -10.86 14.80
C THR A 119 18.42 -9.52 15.46
N LEU A 120 17.33 -8.81 15.15
CA LEU A 120 17.00 -7.54 15.81
C LEU A 120 16.52 -7.84 17.24
N LEU A 121 17.33 -7.45 18.22
CA LEU A 121 16.93 -7.49 19.62
C LEU A 121 15.90 -6.39 19.85
N ILE A 122 14.65 -6.78 20.06
CA ILE A 122 13.54 -5.89 20.43
C ILE A 122 13.24 -6.15 21.90
N THR A 123 13.17 -5.09 22.70
CA THR A 123 12.79 -5.22 24.12
C THR A 123 11.30 -5.56 24.24
N GLU A 124 10.90 -6.23 25.33
CA GLU A 124 9.47 -6.54 25.57
C GLU A 124 8.59 -5.28 25.58
N GLU A 125 9.13 -4.14 26.02
CA GLU A 125 8.44 -2.86 26.01
C GLU A 125 8.21 -2.33 24.58
N GLU A 126 9.22 -2.42 23.71
CA GLU A 126 9.10 -2.07 22.29
C GLU A 126 8.16 -3.01 21.54
N LYS A 127 8.24 -4.32 21.82
CA LYS A 127 7.34 -5.34 21.24
C LYS A 127 5.89 -5.06 21.63
N LYS A 128 5.65 -4.75 22.91
CA LYS A 128 4.33 -4.35 23.43
C LYS A 128 3.83 -3.06 22.79
N THR A 129 4.69 -2.06 22.64
CA THR A 129 4.32 -0.78 22.02
C THR A 129 3.93 -0.99 20.56
N THR A 130 4.71 -1.78 19.82
CA THR A 130 4.43 -2.16 18.43
C THR A 130 3.12 -2.95 18.32
N ALA A 131 2.86 -3.88 19.25
CA ALA A 131 1.62 -4.66 19.24
C ALA A 131 0.38 -3.78 19.44
N TYR A 132 0.41 -2.80 20.36
CA TYR A 132 -0.69 -1.84 20.51
C TYR A 132 -0.83 -0.93 19.29
N HIS A 133 0.28 -0.55 18.66
CA HIS A 133 0.28 0.27 17.45
C HIS A 133 -0.42 -0.45 16.29
N GLU A 134 -0.01 -1.68 15.99
CA GLU A 134 -0.62 -2.48 14.93
C GLU A 134 -2.06 -2.88 15.24
N ALA A 135 -2.35 -3.22 16.50
CA ALA A 135 -3.73 -3.46 16.93
C ALA A 135 -4.61 -2.22 16.74
N GLY A 136 -4.05 -1.01 16.92
CA GLY A 136 -4.73 0.25 16.67
C GLY A 136 -5.17 0.42 15.21
N HIS A 137 -4.27 0.17 14.26
CA HIS A 137 -4.61 0.18 12.83
C HIS A 137 -5.68 -0.87 12.50
N ALA A 138 -5.46 -2.10 12.93
CA ALA A 138 -6.33 -3.22 12.62
C ALA A 138 -7.75 -3.03 13.18
N LEU A 139 -7.88 -2.54 14.41
CA LEU A 139 -9.18 -2.34 15.06
C LEU A 139 -9.97 -1.22 14.40
N VAL A 140 -9.31 -0.11 14.06
CA VAL A 140 -9.97 0.98 13.33
C VAL A 140 -10.41 0.48 11.95
N ALA A 141 -9.54 -0.22 11.22
CA ALA A 141 -9.87 -0.78 9.91
C ALA A 141 -11.05 -1.76 9.96
N ALA A 142 -11.06 -2.67 10.93
CA ALA A 142 -12.15 -3.64 11.09
C ALA A 142 -13.46 -3.02 11.61
N THR A 143 -13.42 -1.81 12.17
CA THR A 143 -14.62 -1.14 12.68
C THR A 143 -15.35 -0.37 11.58
N ILE A 144 -14.62 0.28 10.68
CA ILE A 144 -15.14 1.17 9.64
C ILE A 144 -15.41 0.40 8.33
N GLU A 145 -16.37 0.85 7.53
CA GLU A 145 -16.74 0.20 6.24
C GLU A 145 -16.02 0.85 5.05
N GLU A 146 -15.33 1.96 5.30
CA GLU A 146 -14.71 2.79 4.28
C GLU A 146 -13.38 2.24 3.74
N VAL A 147 -12.78 1.25 4.40
CA VAL A 147 -11.49 0.66 4.03
C VAL A 147 -11.64 -0.82 3.72
N ASP A 148 -10.68 -1.36 2.98
CA ASP A 148 -10.65 -2.77 2.63
C ASP A 148 -10.45 -3.64 3.88
N PRO A 149 -10.92 -4.90 3.87
CA PRO A 149 -10.83 -5.77 5.04
C PRO A 149 -9.39 -6.04 5.46
N VAL A 150 -9.18 -6.19 6.77
CA VAL A 150 -7.89 -6.59 7.33
C VAL A 150 -7.57 -8.00 6.85
N HIS A 151 -6.40 -8.19 6.26
CA HIS A 151 -5.88 -9.49 5.84
C HIS A 151 -5.08 -10.14 6.96
N LYS A 152 -4.08 -9.39 7.44
CA LYS A 152 -3.03 -9.89 8.32
C LYS A 152 -2.44 -8.76 9.13
N VAL A 153 -2.14 -9.03 10.39
CA VAL A 153 -1.46 -8.11 11.31
C VAL A 153 -0.26 -8.83 11.88
N THR A 154 0.93 -8.22 11.80
CA THR A 154 2.16 -8.82 12.32
C THR A 154 3.03 -7.81 13.04
N ILE A 155 3.70 -8.26 14.10
CA ILE A 155 4.71 -7.50 14.85
C ILE A 155 6.13 -8.01 14.58
N ILE A 156 6.29 -8.83 13.52
CA ILE A 156 7.58 -9.35 13.11
C ILE A 156 8.31 -8.29 12.27
N PRO A 157 9.52 -7.85 12.66
CA PRO A 157 10.23 -6.79 11.97
C PRO A 157 10.71 -7.24 10.57
N ARG A 158 10.35 -6.46 9.54
CA ARG A 158 10.75 -6.69 8.14
C ARG A 158 11.27 -5.41 7.51
N GLY A 159 12.47 -5.48 6.93
CA GLY A 159 13.17 -4.33 6.38
C GLY A 159 13.23 -3.13 7.34
N ARG A 160 12.48 -2.07 7.04
CA ARG A 160 12.38 -0.85 7.86
C ARG A 160 11.18 -0.83 8.83
N ALA A 161 10.20 -1.72 8.65
CA ALA A 161 9.00 -1.78 9.48
C ALA A 161 9.24 -2.69 10.70
N LEU A 162 8.70 -2.29 11.86
CA LEU A 162 8.70 -3.09 13.09
C LEU A 162 7.44 -3.94 13.24
N GLY A 163 6.34 -3.52 12.60
CA GLY A 163 5.10 -4.25 12.46
C GLY A 163 4.38 -3.78 11.19
N VAL A 164 3.33 -4.48 10.79
CA VAL A 164 2.45 -4.03 9.71
C VAL A 164 1.04 -4.60 9.83
N THR A 165 0.07 -3.77 9.50
CA THR A 165 -1.33 -4.15 9.25
C THR A 165 -1.59 -4.11 7.75
N GLN A 166 -1.86 -5.28 7.16
CA GLN A 166 -2.15 -5.45 5.74
C GLN A 166 -3.65 -5.52 5.51
N LEU A 167 -4.14 -4.76 4.52
CA LEU A 167 -5.51 -4.87 4.01
C LEU A 167 -5.52 -5.67 2.70
N LEU A 168 -6.60 -6.39 2.43
CA LEU A 168 -6.79 -7.10 1.16
C LEU A 168 -7.90 -6.43 0.35
N PRO A 169 -7.57 -5.72 -0.76
CA PRO A 169 -8.58 -5.12 -1.63
C PRO A 169 -9.47 -6.19 -2.28
N GLU A 170 -10.76 -5.92 -2.36
CA GLU A 170 -11.72 -6.77 -3.10
C GLU A 170 -11.62 -6.54 -4.62
N GLU A 171 -11.30 -5.31 -5.02
CA GLU A 171 -11.23 -4.85 -6.41
C GLU A 171 -10.09 -3.85 -6.62
N ASP A 172 -9.58 -3.75 -7.85
CA ASP A 172 -8.62 -2.70 -8.24
C ASP A 172 -9.38 -1.38 -8.44
N ARG A 173 -9.38 -0.51 -7.42
CA ARG A 173 -10.05 0.80 -7.50
C ARG A 173 -9.21 1.81 -8.29
N HIS A 174 -9.82 2.44 -9.29
CA HIS A 174 -9.20 3.53 -10.05
C HIS A 174 -9.50 4.92 -9.48
N SER A 175 -10.56 5.06 -8.69
CA SER A 175 -10.97 6.33 -8.08
C SER A 175 -11.45 6.12 -6.65
N TYR A 176 -11.11 7.07 -5.77
CA TYR A 176 -11.52 7.06 -4.36
C TYR A 176 -12.47 8.21 -4.08
N ASN A 177 -13.52 7.94 -3.30
CA ASN A 177 -14.40 8.99 -2.78
C ASN A 177 -13.81 9.60 -1.50
N GLU A 178 -14.32 10.77 -1.10
CA GLU A 178 -13.85 11.49 0.09
C GLU A 178 -13.96 10.63 1.36
N LYS A 179 -15.07 9.90 1.52
CA LYS A 179 -15.33 9.05 2.69
C LYS A 179 -14.28 7.96 2.87
N THR A 180 -13.89 7.29 1.78
CA THR A 180 -12.82 6.28 1.74
C THR A 180 -11.47 6.87 2.11
N LEU A 181 -11.13 8.06 1.60
CA LEU A 181 -9.88 8.72 1.93
C LEU A 181 -9.82 9.15 3.40
N LEU A 182 -10.92 9.69 3.94
CA LEU A 182 -11.04 10.00 5.37
C LEU A 182 -10.95 8.73 6.23
N GLY A 183 -11.54 7.62 5.78
CA GLY A 183 -11.42 6.31 6.42
C GLY A 183 -9.97 5.79 6.44
N GLN A 184 -9.25 5.91 5.32
CA GLN A 184 -7.83 5.57 5.24
C GLN A 184 -6.98 6.41 6.19
N ILE A 185 -7.20 7.74 6.23
CA ILE A 185 -6.49 8.62 7.16
C ILE A 185 -6.80 8.22 8.62
N ALA A 186 -8.06 7.92 8.95
CA ALA A 186 -8.44 7.48 10.30
C ALA A 186 -7.76 6.16 10.68
N MET A 187 -7.70 5.19 9.76
CA MET A 187 -6.97 3.93 9.97
C MET A 187 -5.48 4.17 10.19
N ILE A 188 -4.84 5.00 9.36
CA ILE A 188 -3.42 5.36 9.50
C ILE A 188 -3.14 6.09 10.82
N MET A 189 -4.10 6.87 11.33
CA MET A 189 -3.99 7.51 12.65
C MET A 189 -4.21 6.56 13.83
N GLY A 190 -4.73 5.35 13.57
CA GLY A 190 -5.06 4.34 14.58
C GLY A 190 -3.88 3.93 15.45
N GLY A 191 -2.71 3.66 14.87
CA GLY A 191 -1.52 3.26 15.63
C GLY A 191 -1.09 4.33 16.63
N ARG A 192 -1.01 5.60 16.20
CA ARG A 192 -0.70 6.72 17.09
C ARG A 192 -1.78 6.93 18.17
N ALA A 193 -3.05 6.79 17.82
CA ALA A 193 -4.15 6.94 18.77
C ALA A 193 -4.13 5.83 19.84
N ALA A 194 -3.75 4.60 19.48
CA ALA A 194 -3.58 3.50 20.42
C ALA A 194 -2.42 3.77 21.40
N GLU A 195 -1.28 4.27 20.91
CA GLU A 195 -0.17 4.66 21.77
C GLU A 195 -0.55 5.74 22.80
N ASP A 196 -1.27 6.78 22.35
CA ASP A 196 -1.77 7.86 23.21
C ASP A 196 -2.71 7.33 24.30
N LEU A 197 -3.65 6.45 23.92
CA LEU A 197 -4.67 5.90 24.82
C LEU A 197 -4.06 5.01 25.92
N ILE A 198 -3.05 4.22 25.59
CA ILE A 198 -2.50 3.19 26.48
C ILE A 198 -1.27 3.68 27.24
N PHE A 199 -0.36 4.39 26.57
CA PHE A 199 0.92 4.79 27.14
C PHE A 199 1.04 6.29 27.43
N SER A 200 0.11 7.12 26.93
CA SER A 200 0.16 8.59 27.07
C SER A 200 1.51 9.19 26.64
N ARG A 201 2.18 8.53 25.69
CA ARG A 201 3.46 8.94 25.10
C ARG A 201 3.46 8.55 23.63
N PHE A 202 4.21 9.29 22.81
CA PHE A 202 4.36 8.99 21.39
C PHE A 202 5.71 8.36 21.10
N THR A 203 5.73 7.44 20.15
CA THR A 203 6.97 6.90 19.58
C THR A 203 7.33 7.57 18.26
N THR A 204 8.57 7.35 17.81
CA THR A 204 9.02 7.71 16.45
C THR A 204 8.50 6.74 15.38
N GLY A 205 7.90 5.61 15.76
CA GLY A 205 7.38 4.59 14.85
C GLY A 205 6.26 5.12 13.94
N ALA A 206 5.43 6.02 14.45
CA ALA A 206 4.32 6.64 13.71
C ALA A 206 4.76 7.64 12.61
N SER A 207 6.06 7.84 12.37
CA SER A 207 6.54 8.86 11.41
C SER A 207 6.06 8.58 9.98
N ASP A 208 6.12 7.32 9.54
CA ASP A 208 5.70 6.95 8.19
C ASP A 208 4.18 7.09 8.01
N ASP A 209 3.41 6.81 9.05
CA ASP A 209 1.95 6.97 9.06
C ASP A 209 1.55 8.45 8.96
N LEU A 210 2.18 9.30 9.76
CA LEU A 210 1.94 10.75 9.69
C LEU A 210 2.28 11.30 8.31
N LYS A 211 3.37 10.83 7.70
CA LYS A 211 3.75 11.23 6.34
C LYS A 211 2.69 10.80 5.33
N LYS A 212 2.29 9.52 5.32
CA LYS A 212 1.26 8.99 4.41
C LYS A 212 -0.07 9.72 4.57
N ALA A 213 -0.54 9.88 5.81
CA ALA A 213 -1.78 10.59 6.11
C ALA A 213 -1.72 12.06 5.67
N THR A 214 -0.60 12.74 5.92
CA THR A 214 -0.39 14.13 5.48
C THR A 214 -0.39 14.24 3.96
N ASP A 215 0.24 13.30 3.25
CA ASP A 215 0.28 13.28 1.79
C ASP A 215 -1.12 13.08 1.20
N ILE A 216 -1.94 12.19 1.78
CA ILE A 216 -3.34 11.99 1.37
C ILE A 216 -4.15 13.26 1.62
N ALA A 217 -4.11 13.81 2.84
CA ALA A 217 -4.83 15.03 3.20
C ALA A 217 -4.43 16.21 2.30
N ARG A 218 -3.13 16.35 2.01
CA ARG A 218 -2.63 17.39 1.09
C ARG A 218 -3.14 17.18 -0.33
N LYS A 219 -3.23 15.95 -0.84
CA LYS A 219 -3.82 15.66 -2.16
C LYS A 219 -5.32 15.94 -2.18
N MET A 220 -6.06 15.61 -1.12
CA MET A 220 -7.47 15.96 -0.97
C MET A 220 -7.70 17.46 -1.13
N VAL A 221 -6.87 18.27 -0.46
CA VAL A 221 -7.00 19.73 -0.48
C VAL A 221 -6.46 20.35 -1.77
N CYS A 222 -5.28 19.93 -2.23
CA CYS A 222 -4.58 20.60 -3.34
C CYS A 222 -4.88 20.02 -4.73
N GLN A 223 -5.21 18.73 -4.84
CA GLN A 223 -5.32 18.05 -6.15
C GLN A 223 -6.74 17.68 -6.50
N TRP A 224 -7.48 17.16 -5.52
CA TRP A 224 -8.80 16.58 -5.74
C TRP A 224 -9.95 17.54 -5.43
N GLY A 225 -9.65 18.74 -4.91
CA GLY A 225 -10.67 19.76 -4.62
C GLY A 225 -11.68 19.32 -3.57
N MET A 226 -11.29 18.44 -2.64
CA MET A 226 -12.14 17.86 -1.60
C MET A 226 -12.18 18.72 -0.32
N SER A 227 -11.93 20.03 -0.45
CA SER A 227 -12.09 20.97 0.65
C SER A 227 -13.11 22.03 0.27
N ASN A 228 -14.13 22.20 1.12
CA ASN A 228 -15.14 23.23 0.94
C ASN A 228 -14.56 24.64 1.07
N GLU A 229 -13.52 24.83 1.89
CA GLU A 229 -12.87 26.15 2.11
C GLU A 229 -12.01 26.54 0.89
N MET A 230 -11.33 25.58 0.26
CA MET A 230 -10.48 25.84 -0.92
C MET A 230 -11.26 25.78 -2.25
N GLY A 231 -12.37 25.05 -2.29
CA GLY A 231 -13.17 24.82 -3.50
C GLY A 231 -12.52 23.86 -4.50
N PRO A 232 -13.17 23.63 -5.66
CA PRO A 232 -12.75 22.65 -6.66
C PRO A 232 -11.63 23.20 -7.57
N VAL A 233 -10.51 23.63 -6.97
CA VAL A 233 -9.35 24.19 -7.67
C VAL A 233 -8.14 23.29 -7.48
N SER A 234 -7.39 23.07 -8.57
CA SER A 234 -6.12 22.35 -8.51
C SER A 234 -4.99 23.32 -8.15
N TYR A 235 -4.41 23.12 -6.97
CA TYR A 235 -3.25 23.82 -6.42
C TYR A 235 -1.96 23.01 -6.62
N THR A 236 -1.81 22.31 -7.75
CA THR A 236 -0.54 21.65 -8.09
C THR A 236 0.29 22.43 -9.08
N GLU A 237 1.59 22.51 -8.79
CA GLU A 237 2.60 22.75 -9.83
C GLU A 237 2.85 21.42 -10.56
N ASN A 238 2.81 21.46 -11.90
CA ASN A 238 3.08 20.31 -12.75
C ASN A 238 4.43 19.65 -12.39
N PRO A 239 4.45 18.39 -11.90
CA PRO A 239 5.70 17.66 -11.67
C PRO A 239 6.41 17.26 -12.99
N GLY A 240 5.77 17.46 -14.14
CA GLY A 240 6.16 16.88 -15.43
C GLY A 240 7.21 17.64 -16.25
N GLN A 241 7.81 18.72 -15.73
CA GLN A 241 8.90 19.42 -16.43
C GLN A 241 10.14 19.54 -15.54
N VAL A 242 10.73 18.40 -15.19
CA VAL A 242 12.07 18.37 -14.57
C VAL A 242 13.11 18.50 -15.69
N PHE A 243 13.34 19.72 -16.17
CA PHE A 243 14.51 19.99 -17.00
C PHE A 243 15.70 20.26 -16.07
N LEU A 244 16.72 19.40 -16.14
CA LEU A 244 17.92 19.49 -15.31
C LEU A 244 18.63 20.83 -15.60
N GLY A 245 18.57 21.78 -14.67
CA GLY A 245 19.35 23.02 -14.71
C GLY A 245 18.60 24.34 -14.52
N ARG A 246 17.25 24.35 -14.37
CA ARG A 246 16.50 25.63 -14.23
C ARG A 246 15.67 25.81 -12.95
N ASP A 247 15.49 24.78 -12.13
CA ASP A 247 14.47 24.76 -11.07
C ASP A 247 15.01 24.74 -9.63
N LEU A 248 16.20 25.30 -9.37
CA LEU A 248 16.59 25.64 -7.99
C LEU A 248 15.80 26.86 -7.42
N GLN A 249 14.96 27.50 -8.25
CA GLN A 249 14.25 28.75 -7.92
C GLN A 249 12.80 28.83 -8.46
N ARG A 250 12.09 27.72 -8.66
CA ARG A 250 10.64 27.82 -8.87
C ARG A 250 9.95 28.06 -7.52
N HIS A 251 9.64 29.33 -7.28
CA HIS A 251 8.78 29.80 -6.20
C HIS A 251 7.45 29.05 -6.23
N LYS A 252 6.96 28.66 -5.03
CA LYS A 252 5.58 28.24 -4.76
C LYS A 252 4.62 29.14 -5.53
N GLY A 253 3.93 28.62 -6.54
CA GLY A 253 2.96 29.31 -7.40
C GLY A 253 1.67 29.72 -6.68
N PHE A 254 1.67 29.73 -5.34
CA PHE A 254 0.53 30.08 -4.52
C PHE A 254 0.86 31.27 -3.63
N SER A 255 -0.15 32.10 -3.36
CA SER A 255 0.00 33.17 -2.38
C SER A 255 0.34 32.58 -0.99
N ASN A 256 1.01 33.38 -0.16
CA ASN A 256 1.25 33.01 1.25
C ASN A 256 -0.06 32.72 1.98
N GLU A 257 -1.15 33.39 1.57
CA GLU A 257 -2.48 33.20 2.13
C GLU A 257 -3.04 31.81 1.79
N SER A 258 -3.00 31.40 0.52
CA SER A 258 -3.46 30.06 0.09
C SER A 258 -2.63 28.95 0.73
N THR A 259 -1.31 29.14 0.89
CA THR A 259 -0.46 28.17 1.59
C THR A 259 -0.90 28.00 3.06
N LYS A 260 -1.22 29.11 3.73
CA LYS A 260 -1.67 29.10 5.12
C LYS A 260 -3.05 28.44 5.27
N MET A 261 -3.95 28.65 4.31
CA MET A 261 -5.25 27.97 4.26
C MET A 261 -5.09 26.46 4.04
N ILE A 262 -4.24 26.04 3.10
CA ILE A 262 -3.94 24.63 2.85
C ILE A 262 -3.43 23.95 4.12
N ASP A 263 -2.46 24.55 4.81
CA ASP A 263 -1.88 23.97 6.02
C ASP A 263 -2.92 23.90 7.17
N LYS A 264 -3.82 24.88 7.27
CA LYS A 264 -4.93 24.87 8.23
C LYS A 264 -5.89 23.72 7.94
N GLU A 265 -6.26 23.53 6.68
CA GLU A 265 -7.21 22.50 6.28
C GLU A 265 -6.63 21.10 6.42
N VAL A 266 -5.37 20.89 6.05
CA VAL A 266 -4.67 19.62 6.28
C VAL A 266 -4.64 19.28 7.77
N ARG A 267 -4.32 20.24 8.65
CA ARG A 267 -4.37 20.02 10.11
C ARG A 267 -5.78 19.68 10.60
N ARG A 268 -6.81 20.32 10.06
CA ARG A 268 -8.21 20.03 10.39
C ARG A 268 -8.56 18.58 10.06
N ILE A 269 -8.30 18.15 8.82
CA ILE A 269 -8.58 16.79 8.35
C ILE A 269 -7.85 15.75 9.21
N LEU A 270 -6.55 15.94 9.44
CA LEU A 270 -5.75 15.01 10.24
C LEU A 270 -6.22 14.97 11.70
N GLY A 271 -6.59 16.13 12.27
CA GLY A 271 -7.10 16.24 13.63
C GLY A 271 -8.44 15.53 13.81
N GLU A 272 -9.38 15.71 12.88
CA GLU A 272 -10.69 15.04 12.90
C GLU A 272 -10.53 13.52 12.75
N ALA A 273 -9.67 13.07 11.82
CA ALA A 273 -9.39 11.65 11.63
C ALA A 273 -8.74 11.02 12.86
N TYR A 274 -7.81 11.73 13.53
CA TYR A 274 -7.20 11.30 14.78
C TYR A 274 -8.24 11.16 15.90
N GLN A 275 -9.14 12.14 16.06
CA GLN A 275 -10.20 12.06 17.07
C GLN A 275 -11.17 10.91 16.78
N ARG A 276 -11.53 10.69 15.50
CA ARG A 276 -12.35 9.54 15.08
C ARG A 276 -11.67 8.22 15.45
N ALA A 277 -10.39 8.07 15.13
CA ALA A 277 -9.61 6.87 15.48
C ALA A 277 -9.58 6.66 17.00
N LYS A 278 -9.29 7.72 17.77
CA LYS A 278 -9.25 7.67 19.24
C LYS A 278 -10.61 7.28 19.85
N GLN A 279 -11.71 7.80 19.31
CA GLN A 279 -13.06 7.44 19.75
C GLN A 279 -13.34 5.95 19.50
N ILE A 280 -13.08 5.46 18.29
CA ILE A 280 -13.26 4.04 17.94
C ILE A 280 -12.47 3.13 18.88
N LEU A 281 -11.20 3.46 19.15
CA LEU A 281 -10.35 2.68 20.04
C LEU A 281 -10.82 2.73 21.50
N THR A 282 -11.35 3.87 21.94
CA THR A 282 -11.88 4.06 23.29
C THR A 282 -13.15 3.23 23.49
N ASP A 283 -14.06 3.26 22.51
CA ASP A 283 -15.31 2.49 22.53
C ASP A 283 -15.06 0.97 22.48
N ASN A 284 -13.95 0.55 21.88
CA ASN A 284 -13.57 -0.85 21.71
C ASN A 284 -12.32 -1.24 22.51
N LYS A 285 -12.10 -0.63 23.68
CA LYS A 285 -10.87 -0.85 24.48
C LYS A 285 -10.63 -2.32 24.84
N GLU A 286 -11.68 -3.07 25.18
CA GLU A 286 -11.56 -4.50 25.47
C GLU A 286 -11.10 -5.31 24.25
N ALA A 287 -11.57 -4.95 23.06
CA ALA A 287 -11.16 -5.60 21.83
C ALA A 287 -9.69 -5.27 21.49
N LEU A 288 -9.27 -4.02 21.72
CA LEU A 288 -7.88 -3.60 21.56
C LEU A 288 -6.92 -4.43 22.44
N GLU A 289 -7.28 -4.64 23.70
CA GLU A 289 -6.48 -5.47 24.63
C GLU A 289 -6.44 -6.94 24.16
N LYS A 290 -7.58 -7.51 23.75
CA LYS A 290 -7.64 -8.90 23.25
C LYS A 290 -6.80 -9.12 21.99
N VAL A 291 -6.89 -8.21 21.01
CA VAL A 291 -6.10 -8.26 19.77
C VAL A 291 -4.60 -8.16 20.10
N THR A 292 -4.24 -7.24 20.99
CA THR A 292 -2.85 -7.04 21.40
C THR A 292 -2.28 -8.27 22.11
N LEU A 293 -3.02 -8.89 23.01
CA LEU A 293 -2.59 -10.12 23.69
C LEU A 293 -2.34 -11.26 22.69
N LYS A 294 -3.25 -11.47 21.74
CA LYS A 294 -3.06 -12.46 20.68
C LYS A 294 -1.85 -12.15 19.81
N LEU A 295 -1.61 -10.88 19.47
CA LEU A 295 -0.40 -10.46 18.74
C LEU A 295 0.89 -10.75 19.52
N LEU A 296 0.89 -10.57 20.84
CA LEU A 296 2.06 -10.88 21.66
C LEU A 296 2.33 -12.39 21.77
N GLU A 297 1.27 -13.20 21.76
CA GLU A 297 1.36 -14.67 21.81
C GLU A 297 1.76 -15.29 20.47
N GLN A 298 1.16 -14.84 19.37
CA GLN A 298 1.29 -15.48 18.05
C GLN A 298 2.20 -14.71 17.07
N GLU A 299 2.55 -13.46 17.39
CA GLU A 299 3.33 -12.51 16.58
C GLU A 299 2.70 -12.10 15.24
N THR A 300 1.81 -12.92 14.69
CA THR A 300 1.01 -12.67 13.50
C THR A 300 -0.39 -13.22 13.73
N ILE A 301 -1.41 -12.43 13.37
CA ILE A 301 -2.82 -12.82 13.42
C ILE A 301 -3.52 -12.46 12.11
N ASP A 302 -4.52 -13.24 11.74
CA ASP A 302 -5.33 -12.99 10.54
C ASP A 302 -6.50 -12.04 10.82
N GLY A 303 -7.04 -11.43 9.77
CA GLY A 303 -8.19 -10.53 9.85
C GLY A 303 -9.42 -11.14 10.54
N GLU A 304 -9.68 -12.43 10.33
CA GLU A 304 -10.76 -13.15 11.00
C GLU A 304 -10.60 -13.13 12.52
N THR A 305 -9.37 -13.28 13.01
CA THR A 305 -9.05 -13.24 14.44
C THR A 305 -9.32 -11.85 15.03
N VAL A 306 -9.06 -10.79 14.26
CA VAL A 306 -9.38 -9.41 14.64
C VAL A 306 -10.89 -9.21 14.74
N LEU A 307 -11.66 -9.69 13.75
CA LEU A 307 -13.13 -9.60 13.75
C LEU A 307 -13.76 -10.39 14.91
N GLN A 308 -13.22 -11.57 15.23
CA GLN A 308 -13.65 -12.34 16.39
C GLN A 308 -13.44 -11.59 17.70
N CYS A 309 -12.31 -10.89 17.85
CA CYS A 309 -12.05 -10.06 19.04
C CYS A 309 -13.00 -8.86 19.16
N LEU A 310 -13.54 -8.38 18.03
CA LEU A 310 -14.57 -7.33 17.94
C LEU A 310 -16.00 -7.86 18.12
N ASN A 311 -16.21 -9.17 18.32
CA ASN A 311 -17.51 -9.82 18.29
C ASN A 311 -18.33 -9.51 17.02
N LYS A 312 -17.65 -9.23 15.90
CA LYS A 312 -18.30 -9.05 14.60
C LYS A 312 -18.45 -10.41 13.91
N PRO A 313 -19.52 -10.62 13.11
CA PRO A 313 -19.63 -11.82 12.31
C PRO A 313 -18.45 -11.90 11.35
N VAL A 314 -17.77 -13.06 11.36
CA VAL A 314 -16.73 -13.35 10.37
C VAL A 314 -17.44 -13.59 9.04
N PRO A 315 -17.14 -12.82 7.98
CA PRO A 315 -17.73 -13.07 6.66
C PRO A 315 -17.33 -14.48 6.19
N GLU A 316 -18.28 -15.25 5.67
CA GLU A 316 -17.98 -16.58 5.12
C GLU A 316 -16.96 -16.45 3.96
N PRO A 317 -15.98 -17.36 3.85
CA PRO A 317 -15.01 -17.32 2.78
C PRO A 317 -15.74 -17.39 1.42
N VAL A 318 -15.52 -16.38 0.58
CA VAL A 318 -16.03 -16.35 -0.79
C VAL A 318 -15.41 -17.54 -1.53
N LYS A 319 -16.23 -18.53 -1.86
CA LYS A 319 -15.86 -19.71 -2.65
C LYS A 319 -15.50 -19.36 -4.08
#